data_AF-A0A6V8Q5I1-F1
#
_entry.id   AF-A0A6V8Q5I1-F1
#
_cell.length_a   1.000
_cell.length_b   1.000
_cell.length_c   1.000
_cell.angle_alpha   90.00
_cell.angle_beta   90.00
_cell.angle_gamma   90.00
#
_symmetry.space_group_name_H-M   'P 1'
#
loop_
_entity.id
_entity.type
_entity.pdbx_description
1 polymer ?
#
loop_
_entity_poly.entity_id
_entity_poly.type
_entity_poly.pdbx_seq_one_letter_code
_entity_poly.pdbx_strand_id
1 'polypeptide(L)'
;VGVIPHLGQNALSFWTPSGELASYLEYLEQTITDPDRIYKSQWDNASELYLRRSSIATGPFQGYHIVVVVRWCLESLRLIGVVTTGYVTSDDKIGGELRWQRSNQ
;
A
#
# COMPACT_ATOMS: atom_id res chain seq x y z
N VAL A 1 14.47 2.13 -24.26
CA VAL A 1 14.49 2.88 -22.98
C VAL A 1 13.37 3.90 -23.05
N GLY A 2 12.19 3.54 -22.54
CA GLY A 2 10.99 4.38 -22.59
C GLY A 2 10.66 4.85 -21.18
N VAL A 3 10.79 6.16 -20.96
CA VAL A 3 10.50 6.83 -19.69
C VAL A 3 9.00 6.79 -19.45
N ILE A 4 8.58 6.25 -18.31
CA ILE A 4 7.18 6.25 -17.86
C ILE A 4 6.82 7.68 -17.42
N PRO A 5 5.86 8.36 -18.07
CA PRO A 5 5.49 9.71 -17.70
C PRO A 5 4.63 9.71 -16.44
N HIS A 6 5.00 10.61 -15.52
CA HIS A 6 4.29 11.12 -14.35
C HIS A 6 2.86 10.59 -14.12
N LEU A 7 2.72 9.69 -13.14
CA LEU A 7 1.47 9.54 -12.39
C LEU A 7 1.20 10.87 -11.67
N GLY A 8 0.08 11.48 -12.05
CA GLY A 8 -0.25 12.88 -11.81
C GLY A 8 -0.33 13.28 -10.35
N GLN A 9 0.37 14.38 -10.05
CA GLN A 9 0.28 15.21 -8.85
C GLN A 9 -1.08 15.93 -8.68
N ASN A 10 -2.18 15.48 -9.29
CA ASN A 10 -3.39 16.31 -9.49
C ASN A 10 -4.66 15.85 -8.77
N ALA A 11 -4.56 15.09 -7.67
CA ALA A 11 -5.74 14.73 -6.86
C ALA A 11 -5.66 15.13 -5.37
N LEU A 12 -4.54 15.67 -4.89
CA LEU A 12 -4.34 15.95 -3.46
C LEU A 12 -4.44 17.44 -3.07
N SER A 13 -4.70 18.35 -4.01
CA SER A 13 -4.52 19.80 -3.80
C SER A 13 -5.73 20.58 -3.24
N PHE A 14 -6.78 19.92 -2.72
CA PHE A 14 -7.96 20.65 -2.18
C PHE A 14 -8.41 20.30 -0.76
N TRP A 15 -7.66 19.46 -0.05
CA TRP A 15 -7.93 19.16 1.34
C TRP A 15 -6.63 19.21 2.12
N THR A 16 -6.45 20.23 2.97
CA THR A 16 -5.42 20.16 4.01
C THR A 16 -5.91 19.10 4.99
N PRO A 17 -5.35 17.89 5.00
CA PRO A 17 -5.82 16.86 5.90
C PRO A 17 -5.49 17.32 7.33
N SER A 18 -6.34 17.00 8.31
CA SER A 18 -5.94 17.12 9.71
C SER A 18 -4.61 16.37 9.93
N GLY A 19 -3.80 16.79 10.91
CA GLY A 19 -2.44 16.23 11.09
C GLY A 19 -2.38 14.71 11.13
N GLU A 20 -3.40 14.06 11.70
CA GLU A 20 -3.54 12.60 11.72
C GLU A 20 -3.81 12.00 10.34
N LEU A 21 -4.72 12.60 9.54
CA LEU A 21 -5.03 12.13 8.19
C LEU A 21 -3.84 12.34 7.25
N ALA A 22 -3.10 13.44 7.38
CA ALA A 22 -1.91 13.71 6.57
C ALA A 22 -0.83 12.67 6.84
N SER A 23 -0.55 12.39 8.12
CA SER A 23 0.42 11.38 8.54
C SER A 23 0.01 9.98 8.06
N TYR A 24 -1.29 9.68 8.09
CA TYR A 24 -1.81 8.41 7.59
C TYR A 24 -1.59 8.25 6.09
N LEU A 25 -1.94 9.27 5.28
CA LEU A 25 -1.75 9.24 3.83
C LEU A 25 -0.28 9.12 3.43
N GLU A 26 0.60 9.87 4.09
CA GLU A 26 2.05 9.74 3.89
C GLU A 26 2.53 8.31 4.18
N TYR A 27 2.00 7.69 5.23
CA TYR A 27 2.34 6.33 5.59
C TYR A 27 1.88 5.29 4.55
N LEU A 28 0.73 5.52 3.90
CA LEU A 28 0.28 4.68 2.79
C LEU A 28 1.21 4.79 1.60
N GLU A 29 1.60 6.00 1.23
CA GLU A 29 2.54 6.25 0.14
C GLU A 29 3.90 5.60 0.42
N GLN A 30 4.42 5.73 1.65
CA GLN A 30 5.65 5.07 2.08
C GLN A 30 5.53 3.53 2.05
N THR A 31 4.36 2.98 2.37
CA THR A 31 4.15 1.52 2.33
C THR A 31 4.16 0.99 0.89
N ILE A 32 3.61 1.74 -0.06
CA ILE A 32 3.61 1.36 -1.48
C ILE A 32 5.01 1.51 -2.09
N THR A 33 5.72 2.60 -1.76
CA THR A 33 7.01 2.94 -2.37
C THR A 33 8.20 2.20 -1.76
N ASP A 34 8.13 1.91 -0.47
CA ASP A 34 9.21 1.27 0.29
C ASP A 34 8.63 0.20 1.24
N PRO A 35 8.01 -0.87 0.72
CA PRO A 35 7.46 -1.94 1.54
C PRO A 35 8.57 -2.74 2.25
N ASP A 36 8.19 -3.47 3.28
CA ASP A 36 9.00 -4.57 3.80
C ASP A 36 8.81 -5.82 2.94
N ARG A 37 7.60 -6.05 2.42
CA ARG A 37 7.25 -7.22 1.61
C ARG A 37 6.15 -6.92 0.61
N ILE A 38 6.15 -7.66 -0.50
CA ILE A 38 5.13 -7.59 -1.54
C ILE A 38 4.61 -9.01 -1.81
N TYR A 39 3.30 -9.16 -1.77
CA TYR A 39 2.60 -10.38 -2.13
C TYR A 39 1.72 -10.17 -3.35
N LYS A 40 1.59 -11.22 -4.17
CA LYS A 40 0.54 -11.30 -5.17
C LYS A 40 -0.71 -11.88 -4.52
N SER A 41 -1.86 -11.24 -4.70
CA SER A 41 -3.13 -11.74 -4.19
C SER A 41 -3.45 -13.13 -4.75
N GLN A 42 -3.97 -14.01 -3.88
CA GLN A 42 -4.49 -15.33 -4.30
C GLN A 42 -5.91 -15.25 -4.86
N TRP A 43 -6.63 -14.15 -4.59
CA TRP A 43 -8.03 -13.98 -4.96
C TRP A 43 -8.22 -13.32 -6.32
N ASP A 44 -7.23 -12.53 -6.74
CA ASP A 44 -7.24 -11.88 -8.05
C ASP A 44 -5.81 -11.59 -8.52
N ASN A 45 -5.59 -11.59 -9.83
CA ASN A 45 -4.26 -11.34 -10.41
C ASN A 45 -3.92 -9.85 -10.57
N ALA A 46 -4.88 -8.97 -10.29
CA ALA A 46 -4.77 -7.53 -10.54
C ALA A 46 -4.43 -6.73 -9.25
N SER A 47 -4.33 -7.43 -8.12
CA SER A 47 -4.06 -6.87 -6.81
C SER A 47 -2.71 -7.34 -6.28
N GLU A 48 -1.99 -6.37 -5.75
CA GLU A 48 -0.76 -6.56 -5.00
C GLU A 48 -0.96 -6.10 -3.56
N LEU A 49 -0.35 -6.83 -2.63
CA LEU A 49 -0.42 -6.53 -1.20
C LEU A 49 0.97 -6.08 -0.75
N TYR A 50 1.04 -4.83 -0.32
CA TYR A 50 2.23 -4.19 0.18
C TYR A 50 2.18 -4.21 1.70
N LEU A 51 3.18 -4.81 2.34
CA LEU A 51 3.30 -4.86 3.79
C LEU A 51 4.42 -3.96 4.26
N ARG A 52 4.15 -3.19 5.31
CA ARG A 52 5.16 -2.47 6.07
C ARG A 52 4.84 -2.51 7.55
N ARG A 53 5.85 -2.68 8.41
CA ARG A 53 5.66 -2.65 9.86
C ARG A 53 5.25 -1.26 10.30
N SER A 54 4.06 -1.14 10.90
CA SER A 54 3.48 0.15 11.27
C SER A 54 4.21 0.77 12.46
N SER A 55 4.79 1.94 12.25
CA SER A 55 5.31 2.81 13.33
C SER A 55 4.27 3.82 13.82
N ILE A 56 3.20 4.05 13.03
CA ILE A 56 2.13 5.00 13.35
C ILE A 56 1.02 4.39 14.21
N ALA A 57 0.89 3.06 14.22
CA ALA A 57 -0.11 2.38 15.02
C ALA A 57 0.23 2.47 16.52
N THR A 58 -0.73 2.93 17.31
CA THR A 58 -0.59 3.09 18.76
C THR A 58 -1.51 2.14 19.53
N GLY A 59 -1.25 1.97 20.83
CA GLY A 59 -2.07 1.15 21.72
C GLY A 59 -2.10 -0.33 21.28
N PRO A 60 -3.29 -0.96 21.17
CA PRO A 60 -3.41 -2.40 20.90
C PRO A 60 -2.91 -2.82 19.51
N PHE A 61 -2.69 -1.86 18.60
CA PHE A 61 -2.18 -2.08 17.25
C PHE A 61 -0.69 -1.81 17.11
N GLN A 62 0.00 -1.43 18.20
CA GLN A 62 1.43 -1.20 18.18
C GLN A 62 2.17 -2.47 17.74
N GLY A 63 3.07 -2.33 16.77
CA GLY A 63 3.86 -3.44 16.23
C GLY A 63 3.16 -4.27 15.14
N TYR A 64 1.91 -3.94 14.79
CA TYR A 64 1.21 -4.56 13.66
C TYR A 64 1.84 -4.09 12.34
N HIS A 65 1.62 -4.85 11.28
CA HIS A 65 1.92 -4.42 9.92
C HIS A 65 0.70 -3.71 9.35
N ILE A 66 0.93 -2.62 8.64
CA ILE A 66 -0.08 -2.12 7.71
C ILE A 66 0.02 -2.94 6.42
N VAL A 67 -1.13 -3.30 5.91
CA VAL A 67 -1.32 -3.94 4.61
C VAL A 67 -1.97 -2.91 3.72
N VAL A 68 -1.34 -2.59 2.61
CA VAL A 68 -1.91 -1.77 1.56
C VAL A 68 -2.17 -2.66 0.36
N VAL A 69 -3.43 -2.89 0.07
CA VAL A 69 -3.89 -3.61 -1.11
C VAL A 69 -4.08 -2.59 -2.21
N VAL A 70 -3.32 -2.76 -3.29
CA VAL A 70 -3.46 -1.92 -4.47
C VAL A 70 -4.00 -2.78 -5.60
N ARG A 71 -5.19 -2.42 -6.08
CA ARG A 71 -5.87 -3.08 -7.19
C ARG A 71 -6.02 -2.12 -8.34
N TRP A 72 -5.78 -2.60 -9.55
CA TRP A 72 -5.99 -1.82 -10.77
C TRP A 72 -7.00 -2.51 -11.68
N CYS A 73 -7.93 -1.78 -12.26
CA CYS A 73 -8.77 -2.28 -13.34
C CYS A 73 -8.80 -1.29 -14.51
N LEU A 74 -8.81 -1.83 -15.74
CA LEU A 74 -9.09 -1.05 -16.93
C LEU A 74 -10.60 -1.08 -17.16
N GLU A 75 -11.28 0.03 -16.88
CA GLU A 75 -12.70 0.19 -17.17
C GLU A 75 -12.90 1.07 -18.40
N SER A 76 -13.42 0.46 -19.46
CA SER A 76 -13.68 1.08 -20.77
C SER A 76 -12.43 1.66 -21.45
N LEU A 77 -11.94 2.81 -20.96
CA LEU A 77 -10.77 3.54 -21.44
C LEU A 77 -9.99 4.22 -20.29
N ARG A 78 -10.28 3.88 -19.04
CA ARG A 78 -9.67 4.51 -17.85
C ARG A 78 -9.04 3.44 -16.97
N LEU A 79 -7.82 3.70 -16.53
CA LEU A 79 -7.18 2.91 -15.48
C LEU A 79 -7.68 3.43 -14.13
N ILE A 80 -8.37 2.59 -13.37
CA ILE A 80 -8.85 2.90 -12.02
C ILE A 80 -7.98 2.12 -11.03
N GLY A 81 -7.39 2.84 -10.08
CA GLY A 81 -6.67 2.27 -8.95
C GLY A 81 -7.51 2.36 -7.69
N VAL A 82 -7.63 1.27 -6.94
CA VAL A 82 -8.25 1.22 -5.62
C VAL A 82 -7.18 0.85 -4.61
N VAL A 83 -7.03 1.70 -3.59
CA VAL A 83 -6.15 1.46 -2.44
C VAL A 83 -7.03 1.12 -1.25
N THR A 84 -6.84 -0.07 -0.69
CA THR A 84 -7.50 -0.50 0.55
C THR A 84 -6.45 -0.83 1.59
N THR A 85 -6.75 -0.55 2.85
CA THR A 85 -5.76 -0.62 3.93
C THR A 85 -6.30 -1.43 5.10
N GLY A 86 -5.41 -2.12 5.80
CA GLY A 86 -5.76 -2.89 7.00
C GLY A 86 -4.55 -3.12 7.89
N TYR A 87 -4.78 -3.55 9.12
CA TYR A 87 -3.72 -3.91 10.05
C TYR A 87 -3.70 -5.42 10.27
N VAL A 88 -2.51 -6.02 10.25
CA VAL A 88 -2.29 -7.42 10.58
C VAL A 88 -1.26 -7.59 11.68
N THR A 89 -1.51 -8.54 12.56
CA THR A 89 -0.60 -8.87 13.68
C THR A 89 0.70 -9.50 13.19
N SER A 90 0.65 -10.19 12.06
CA SER A 90 1.75 -10.97 11.53
C SER A 90 1.54 -11.24 10.03
N ASP A 91 2.65 -11.50 9.36
CA ASP A 91 2.79 -11.80 7.94
C ASP A 91 2.21 -13.16 7.52
N ASP A 92 2.23 -14.15 8.41
CA ASP A 92 1.61 -15.48 8.19
C ASP A 92 0.09 -15.43 7.98
N LYS A 93 -0.55 -14.33 8.38
CA LYS A 93 -1.99 -14.07 8.15
C LYS A 93 -2.28 -13.49 6.76
N ILE A 94 -1.24 -13.15 5.99
CA ILE A 94 -1.38 -12.68 4.62
C ILE A 94 -1.42 -13.88 3.68
N GLY A 95 -2.57 -14.11 3.06
CA GLY A 95 -2.68 -15.04 1.94
C GLY A 95 -2.06 -14.46 0.67
N GLY A 96 -1.54 -15.32 -0.21
CA GLY A 96 -0.91 -14.91 -1.46
C GLY A 96 0.49 -15.50 -1.67
N GLU A 97 1.06 -15.22 -2.84
CA GLU A 97 2.42 -15.62 -3.19
C GLU A 97 3.39 -14.50 -2.80
N LEU A 98 4.41 -14.79 -1.98
CA LEU A 98 5.47 -13.83 -1.70
C LEU A 98 6.28 -13.56 -2.97
N ARG A 99 6.24 -12.32 -3.46
CA ARG A 99 6.95 -11.90 -4.68
C ARG A 99 8.27 -11.26 -4.36
N TRP A 100 8.32 -10.53 -3.25
CA TRP A 100 9.50 -9.81 -2.83
C TRP A 100 9.49 -9.59 -1.31
N GLN A 101 10.67 -9.61 -0.71
CA GLN A 101 10.89 -9.21 0.67
C GLN A 101 12.18 -8.40 0.76
N ARG A 102 12.18 -7.40 1.64
CA ARG A 102 13.38 -6.64 1.99
C ARG A 102 14.40 -7.59 2.62
N SER A 103 15.60 -7.63 2.06
CA SER A 103 16.72 -8.32 2.69
C SER A 103 17.15 -7.54 3.94
N ASN A 104 17.14 -8.19 5.10
CA ASN A 104 17.79 -7.64 6.28
C ASN A 104 19.30 -7.67 6.04
N GLN A 105 19.89 -6.53 5.67
CA GLN A 105 21.32 -6.28 5.86
C GLN A 105 21.55 -5.68 7.24
#